data_AF-A0A1A2UAP0-F1
#
_entry.id   AF-A0A1A2UAP0-F1
#
_cell.length_a   1.000
_cell.length_b   1.000
_cell.length_c   1.000
_cell.angle_alpha   90.00
_cell.angle_beta   90.00
_cell.angle_gamma   90.00
#
_symmetry.space_group_name_H-M   'P 1'
#
loop_
_entity.id
_entity.type
_entity.pdbx_description
1 polymer ?
#
loop_
_entity_poly.entity_id
_entity_poly.type
_entity_poly.pdbx_seq_one_letter_code
_entity_poly.pdbx_strand_id
1 'polypeptide(L)'
;MHPARYLSVFLLLLVGVYLLVFLTGDKRAAPKLGIDLQGGTRVTLTARTPDGSRPSRDALAQAQQIISARVNGLGVSGSEVVVDGDNLVITVPGNDGNEARNLGQTARLYIRPVLNSMPARSKV
;
A
#
# COMPACT_ATOMS: atom_id res chain seq x y z
N MET A 1 56.87 4.97 6.35
CA MET A 1 55.41 4.72 6.25
C MET A 1 55.17 4.03 4.93
N HIS A 2 54.54 2.84 4.88
CA HIS A 2 54.24 2.12 3.63
C HIS A 2 52.75 2.29 3.28
N PRO A 3 52.35 3.44 2.69
CA PRO A 3 50.95 3.77 2.46
C PRO A 3 50.24 2.72 1.59
N ALA A 4 50.97 2.12 0.65
CA ALA A 4 50.46 1.07 -0.22
C ALA A 4 49.92 -0.14 0.56
N ARG A 5 50.56 -0.53 1.67
CA ARG A 5 50.15 -1.71 2.44
C ARG A 5 48.82 -1.48 3.16
N TYR A 6 48.63 -0.29 3.73
CA TYR A 6 47.36 0.10 4.35
C TYR A 6 46.25 0.26 3.31
N LEU A 7 46.58 0.82 2.14
CA LEU A 7 45.63 0.96 1.02
C LEU A 7 45.17 -0.42 0.50
N SER A 8 46.08 -1.38 0.37
CA SER A 8 45.75 -2.75 -0.06
C SER A 8 44.87 -3.47 0.96
N VAL A 9 45.15 -3.33 2.26
CA VAL A 9 44.31 -3.92 3.32
C VAL A 9 42.91 -3.29 3.31
N PHE A 10 42.82 -1.97 3.15
CA PHE A 10 41.54 -1.28 3.02
C PHE A 10 40.75 -1.75 1.80
N LEU A 11 41.41 -1.88 0.64
CA LEU A 11 40.77 -2.36 -0.59
C LEU A 11 40.25 -3.80 -0.42
N LEU A 12 41.02 -4.67 0.23
CA LEU A 12 40.63 -6.04 0.55
C LEU A 12 39.41 -6.09 1.46
N LEU A 13 39.39 -5.25 2.50
CA LEU A 13 38.25 -5.13 3.40
C LEU A 13 37.00 -4.62 2.67
N LEU A 14 37.15 -3.59 1.82
CA LEU A 14 36.05 -3.03 1.05
C LEU A 14 35.42 -4.08 0.11
N VAL A 15 36.26 -4.81 -0.62
CA VAL A 15 35.82 -5.90 -1.51
C VAL A 15 35.17 -7.03 -0.71
N GLY A 16 35.74 -7.40 0.43
CA GLY A 16 35.18 -8.43 1.31
C GLY A 16 33.79 -8.08 1.83
N VAL A 17 33.58 -6.83 2.27
CA VAL A 17 32.26 -6.34 2.71
C VAL A 17 31.26 -6.33 1.55
N TYR A 18 31.66 -5.87 0.36
CA TYR A 18 30.78 -5.87 -0.81
C TYR A 18 30.38 -7.29 -1.25
N LEU A 19 31.32 -8.23 -1.22
CA LEU A 19 31.05 -9.65 -1.49
C LEU A 19 30.06 -10.23 -0.49
N LEU A 20 30.21 -9.92 0.80
CA LEU A 20 29.26 -10.34 1.83
C LEU A 20 27.85 -9.78 1.58
N VAL A 21 27.72 -8.50 1.24
CA VAL A 21 26.40 -7.91 0.91
C VAL A 21 25.72 -8.65 -0.24
N PHE A 22 26.47 -8.98 -1.30
CA PHE A 22 25.93 -9.70 -2.46
C PHE A 22 25.60 -11.17 -2.20
N LEU A 23 26.42 -11.87 -1.40
CA LEU A 23 26.24 -13.30 -1.13
C LEU A 23 25.18 -13.59 -0.07
N THR A 24 24.95 -12.65 0.85
CA THR A 24 24.05 -12.84 2.00
C THR A 24 22.71 -12.10 1.88
N GLY A 25 22.61 -11.07 1.02
CA GLY A 25 21.35 -10.35 0.77
C GLY A 25 20.49 -10.96 -0.34
N ASP A 26 19.49 -10.21 -0.79
CA ASP A 26 18.50 -10.57 -1.82
C ASP A 26 19.11 -10.87 -3.21
N LYS A 27 20.44 -10.78 -3.33
CA LYS A 27 21.27 -10.99 -4.54
C LYS A 27 20.93 -10.06 -5.71
N ARG A 28 20.03 -9.10 -5.50
CA ARG A 28 19.62 -8.13 -6.52
C ARG A 28 20.43 -6.85 -6.36
N ALA A 29 21.15 -6.48 -7.41
CA ALA A 29 21.82 -5.18 -7.54
C ALA A 29 20.84 -4.03 -7.88
N ALA A 30 19.53 -4.28 -7.74
CA ALA A 30 18.49 -3.33 -8.12
C ALA A 30 17.99 -2.60 -6.87
N PRO A 31 18.06 -1.26 -6.80
CA PRO A 31 17.47 -0.50 -5.72
C PRO A 31 15.94 -0.68 -5.73
N LYS A 32 15.32 -0.67 -4.55
CA LYS A 32 13.87 -0.54 -4.45
C LYS A 32 13.48 0.82 -5.02
N LEU A 33 12.74 0.81 -6.13
CA LEU A 33 12.29 2.04 -6.79
C LEU A 33 11.15 2.66 -5.97
N GLY A 34 11.23 3.96 -5.71
CA GLY A 34 10.12 4.71 -5.12
C GLY A 34 8.99 4.92 -6.13
N ILE A 35 7.82 5.35 -5.65
CA ILE A 35 6.61 5.58 -6.46
C ILE A 35 6.86 6.53 -7.64
N ASP A 36 7.68 7.56 -7.47
CA ASP A 36 8.01 8.51 -8.53
C ASP A 36 8.74 7.86 -9.71
N LEU A 37 9.41 6.73 -9.47
CA LEU A 37 10.12 5.94 -10.47
C LEU A 37 9.36 4.67 -10.91
N GLN A 38 8.43 4.15 -10.10
CA GLN A 38 7.60 2.98 -10.43
C GLN A 38 6.28 3.33 -11.12
N GLY A 39 5.83 4.59 -11.03
CA GLY A 39 4.48 4.98 -11.42
C GLY A 39 3.42 4.53 -10.40
N GLY A 40 2.23 5.10 -10.48
CA GLY A 40 1.14 4.80 -9.54
C GLY A 40 -0.07 5.71 -9.71
N THR A 41 -1.18 5.34 -9.08
CA THR A 41 -2.38 6.18 -8.99
C THR A 41 -2.48 6.80 -7.60
N ARG A 42 -2.61 8.12 -7.56
CA ARG A 42 -2.89 8.88 -6.33
C ARG A 42 -4.37 9.24 -6.28
N VAL A 43 -5.03 8.87 -5.19
CA VAL A 43 -6.44 9.16 -4.94
C VAL A 43 -6.55 9.97 -3.65
N THR A 44 -7.21 11.12 -3.74
CA THR A 44 -7.54 11.94 -2.57
C THR A 44 -9.00 11.75 -2.23
N LEU A 45 -9.28 11.28 -1.02
CA LEU A 45 -10.64 11.14 -0.48
C LEU A 45 -10.90 12.25 0.52
N THR A 46 -11.93 13.06 0.25
CA THR A 46 -12.40 14.07 1.20
C THR A 46 -13.42 13.48 2.14
N ALA A 47 -13.14 13.55 3.44
CA ALA A 47 -14.06 13.07 4.46
C ALA A 47 -15.31 13.95 4.51
N ARG A 48 -16.48 13.32 4.49
CA ARG A 48 -17.78 14.00 4.70
C ARG A 48 -18.41 13.48 5.97
N THR A 49 -18.63 14.37 6.92
CA THR A 49 -19.37 14.11 8.15
C THR A 49 -20.88 14.26 7.91
N PRO A 50 -21.74 13.58 8.69
CA PRO A 50 -23.19 13.65 8.51
C PRO A 50 -23.79 15.06 8.72
N ASP A 51 -23.15 15.85 9.58
CA ASP A 51 -23.52 17.21 9.97
C ASP A 51 -22.79 18.29 9.16
N GLY A 52 -21.88 17.89 8.26
CA GLY A 52 -21.07 18.80 7.44
C GLY A 52 -19.96 19.51 8.22
N SER A 53 -19.74 19.16 9.49
CA SER A 53 -18.65 19.69 10.30
C SER A 53 -17.29 19.12 9.89
N ARG A 54 -16.21 19.72 10.38
CA ARG A 54 -14.86 19.22 10.09
C ARG A 54 -14.67 17.83 10.73
N PRO A 55 -14.08 16.84 10.03
CA PRO A 55 -13.86 15.52 10.61
C PRO A 55 -12.96 15.59 11.85
N SER A 56 -13.26 14.82 12.88
CA SER A 56 -12.38 14.68 14.04
C SER A 56 -11.12 13.89 13.65
N ARG A 57 -10.02 14.11 14.37
CA ARG A 57 -8.78 13.35 14.17
C ARG A 57 -8.97 11.85 14.38
N ASP A 58 -9.78 11.47 15.37
CA ASP A 58 -10.07 10.07 15.66
C ASP A 58 -10.85 9.41 14.52
N ALA A 59 -11.81 10.12 13.92
CA ALA A 59 -12.54 9.63 12.75
C ALA A 59 -11.62 9.48 11.53
N LEU A 60 -10.68 10.41 11.31
CA LEU A 60 -9.69 10.31 10.23
C LEU A 60 -8.72 9.14 10.47
N ALA A 61 -8.27 8.93 11.71
CA ALA A 61 -7.42 7.80 12.07
C ALA A 61 -8.15 6.46 11.88
N GLN A 62 -9.42 6.38 12.29
CA GLN A 62 -10.24 5.19 12.06
C GLN A 62 -10.47 4.95 10.56
N ALA A 63 -10.75 6.00 9.78
CA ALA A 63 -10.87 5.91 8.33
C ALA A 63 -9.56 5.43 7.70
N GLN A 64 -8.41 5.95 8.14
CA GLN A 64 -7.09 5.52 7.66
C GLN A 64 -6.90 4.03 7.90
N GLN A 65 -7.24 3.53 9.08
CA GLN A 65 -7.11 2.12 9.43
C GLN A 65 -8.01 1.22 8.58
N ILE A 66 -9.26 1.62 8.36
CA ILE A 66 -10.22 0.89 7.51
C ILE A 66 -9.74 0.84 6.05
N ILE A 67 -9.33 1.99 5.51
CA ILE A 67 -8.85 2.07 4.13
C ILE A 67 -7.55 1.27 3.96
N SER A 68 -6.62 1.35 4.91
CA SER A 68 -5.39 0.55 4.89
C SER A 68 -5.70 -0.95 4.86
N ALA A 69 -6.62 -1.41 5.70
CA ALA A 69 -7.05 -2.82 5.71
C ALA A 69 -7.70 -3.23 4.38
N ARG A 70 -8.49 -2.35 3.76
CA ARG A 70 -9.10 -2.61 2.47
C ARG A 70 -8.07 -2.72 1.35
N VAL A 71 -7.11 -1.80 1.27
CA VAL A 71 -6.08 -1.84 0.23
C VAL A 71 -5.24 -3.11 0.34
N ASN A 72 -4.89 -3.50 1.58
CA ASN A 72 -4.23 -4.77 1.84
C ASN A 72 -5.09 -5.97 1.39
N GLY A 73 -6.41 -5.92 1.63
CA GLY A 73 -7.37 -6.95 1.20
C GLY A 73 -7.56 -7.05 -0.33
N LEU A 74 -7.21 -6.01 -1.09
CA LEU A 74 -7.20 -6.04 -2.56
C LEU A 74 -5.94 -6.72 -3.14
N GLY A 75 -5.00 -7.14 -2.29
CA GLY A 75 -3.75 -7.78 -2.74
C GLY A 75 -2.70 -6.80 -3.29
N VAL A 76 -2.91 -5.49 -3.11
CA VAL A 76 -2.03 -4.45 -3.63
C VAL A 76 -0.92 -4.16 -2.61
N SER A 77 0.26 -4.73 -2.85
CA SER A 77 1.46 -4.50 -2.04
C SER A 77 2.08 -3.11 -2.29
N GLY A 78 2.60 -2.47 -1.24
CA GLY A 78 3.33 -1.20 -1.36
C GLY A 78 2.44 0.04 -1.45
N SER A 79 1.17 -0.09 -1.08
CA SER A 79 0.23 1.02 -0.97
C SER A 79 0.44 1.81 0.31
N GLU A 80 0.22 3.12 0.24
CA GLU A 80 0.39 4.04 1.37
C GLU A 80 -0.88 4.88 1.58
N VAL A 81 -1.29 5.05 2.83
CA VAL A 81 -2.47 5.84 3.23
C VAL A 81 -2.04 6.89 4.25
N VAL A 82 -2.15 8.16 3.89
CA VAL A 82 -1.73 9.31 4.71
C VAL A 82 -2.89 10.25 4.95
N VAL A 83 -2.99 10.79 6.16
CA VAL A 83 -3.94 11.87 6.47
C VAL A 83 -3.31 13.22 6.09
N ASP A 84 -4.01 13.98 5.25
CA ASP A 84 -3.60 15.31 4.79
C ASP A 84 -4.72 16.33 5.08
N GLY A 85 -4.57 17.08 6.18
CA GLY A 85 -5.61 17.97 6.67
C GLY A 85 -6.90 17.21 7.02
N ASP A 86 -7.96 17.46 6.24
CA ASP A 86 -9.26 16.79 6.37
C ASP A 86 -9.45 15.66 5.34
N ASN A 87 -8.42 15.37 4.54
CA ASN A 87 -8.45 14.39 3.48
C ASN A 87 -7.62 13.16 3.84
N LEU A 88 -7.91 12.05 3.17
CA LEU A 88 -7.02 10.89 3.09
C LEU A 88 -6.41 10.84 1.70
N VAL A 89 -5.08 10.80 1.64
CA VAL A 89 -4.32 10.61 0.40
C VAL A 89 -3.87 9.16 0.36
N ILE A 90 -4.29 8.46 -0.68
CA ILE A 90 -3.96 7.06 -0.91
C ILE A 90 -3.10 6.98 -2.15
N THR A 91 -1.98 6.29 -2.04
CA THR A 91 -1.07 6.04 -3.15
C THR A 91 -0.97 4.55 -3.41
N VAL A 92 -1.29 4.15 -4.63
CA VAL A 92 -1.22 2.77 -5.11
C VAL A 92 -0.12 2.67 -6.17
N PRO A 93 0.93 1.86 -5.97
CA PRO A 93 1.99 1.69 -6.96
C PRO A 93 1.49 0.91 -8.19
N GLY A 94 2.10 1.15 -9.35
CA GLY A 94 1.83 0.42 -10.59
C GLY A 94 0.68 0.99 -11.44
N ASN A 95 0.19 0.18 -12.40
CA ASN A 95 -0.79 0.60 -13.40
C ASN A 95 -2.25 0.26 -13.01
N ASP A 96 -2.47 -0.23 -11.79
CA ASP A 96 -3.74 -0.73 -11.25
C ASP A 96 -4.67 0.41 -10.78
N GLY A 97 -4.82 1.43 -11.61
CA GLY A 97 -5.66 2.60 -11.31
C GLY A 97 -7.15 2.25 -11.15
N ASN A 98 -7.59 1.09 -11.64
CA ASN A 98 -8.96 0.60 -11.49
C ASN A 98 -9.22 0.09 -10.06
N GLU A 99 -8.26 -0.60 -9.46
CA GLU A 99 -8.28 -1.11 -8.09
C GLU A 99 -8.28 0.06 -7.10
N ALA A 100 -7.54 1.13 -7.42
CA ALA A 100 -7.55 2.38 -6.66
C ALA A 100 -8.95 3.06 -6.66
N ARG A 101 -9.73 2.96 -7.75
CA ARG A 101 -11.10 3.49 -7.80
C ARG A 101 -12.07 2.72 -6.92
N ASN A 102 -11.89 1.40 -6.79
CA ASN A 102 -12.72 0.57 -5.92
C ASN A 102 -12.57 0.96 -4.44
N LEU A 103 -11.45 1.59 -4.03
CA LEU A 103 -11.25 2.09 -2.67
C LEU A 103 -12.23 3.19 -2.26
N GLY A 104 -12.75 3.97 -3.20
CA GLY A 104 -13.69 5.05 -2.93
C GLY A 104 -15.14 4.59 -2.65
N GLN A 105 -15.49 3.34 -2.99
CA GLN A 105 -16.85 2.83 -2.78
C GLN A 105 -17.06 2.40 -1.33
N THR A 106 -18.01 2.99 -0.60
CA THR A 106 -18.33 2.52 0.76
C THR A 106 -18.87 1.08 0.73
N ALA A 107 -18.16 0.14 1.34
CA ALA A 107 -18.62 -1.23 1.48
C ALA A 107 -19.72 -1.30 2.56
N ARG A 108 -20.99 -1.30 2.13
CA ARG A 108 -22.14 -1.48 3.03
C ARG A 108 -22.65 -2.92 2.93
N LEU A 109 -22.60 -3.65 4.03
CA LEU A 109 -23.17 -4.98 4.15
C LEU A 109 -24.58 -4.88 4.76
N TYR A 110 -25.58 -5.39 4.05
CA TYR A 110 -26.93 -5.55 4.57
C TYR A 110 -27.26 -7.04 4.60
N ILE A 111 -27.66 -7.55 5.75
CA ILE A 111 -28.29 -8.86 5.88
C ILE A 111 -29.79 -8.62 5.86
N ARG A 112 -30.50 -9.18 4.88
CA ARG A 112 -31.96 -9.04 4.76
C ARG A 112 -32.63 -10.41 4.78
N PRO A 113 -33.75 -10.57 5.51
CA PRO A 113 -34.50 -11.83 5.50
C PRO A 113 -35.12 -12.06 4.12
N VAL A 114 -35.06 -13.32 3.66
CA VAL A 114 -35.73 -13.74 2.44
C VAL A 114 -37.21 -13.91 2.77
N LEU A 115 -38.07 -13.05 2.20
CA LEU A 115 -39.49 -13.01 2.54
C LEU A 115 -40.28 -14.16 1.88
N ASN A 116 -39.90 -14.53 0.65
CA ASN A 116 -40.54 -15.61 -0.11
C ASN A 116 -39.45 -16.44 -0.81
N SER A 117 -39.60 -17.76 -0.82
CA SER A 117 -38.81 -18.67 -1.65
C SER A 117 -39.74 -19.48 -2.56
N MET A 118 -39.40 -19.59 -3.84
CA MET A 118 -40.13 -20.43 -4.78
C MET A 118 -39.36 -21.76 -4.96
N PRO A 119 -40.01 -22.92 -4.82
CA PRO A 119 -39.34 -24.20 -5.05
C PRO A 119 -38.92 -24.32 -6.51
N ALA A 120 -37.72 -24.86 -6.73
CA ALA A 120 -37.20 -25.08 -8.08
C ALA A 120 -38.12 -26.05 -8.84
N ARG A 121 -38.58 -25.64 -10.04
CA ARG A 121 -39.46 -26.47 -10.88
C ARG A 121 -38.66 -27.64 -11.43
N SER A 122 -38.92 -28.85 -10.91
CA SER A 122 -38.37 -30.09 -11.46
C SER A 122 -38.83 -30.24 -12.90
N LYS A 123 -37.88 -30.31 -13.83
CA LYS A 123 -38.14 -30.60 -15.24
C LYS A 123 -38.32 -32.12 -15.35
N VAL A 124 -39.58 -32.56 -15.45
CA VAL A 124 -39.93 -33.93 -15.86
C VAL A 124 -40.13 -33.92 -17.37
#